data_AF-A0A7S0MZ30-F1
#
_entry.id   AF-A0A7S0MZ30-F1
#
_cell.length_a   1.000
_cell.length_b   1.000
_cell.length_c   1.000
_cell.angle_alpha   90.00
_cell.angle_beta   90.00
_cell.angle_gamma   90.00
#
_symmetry.space_group_name_H-M   'P 1'
#
loop_
_entity.id
_entity.type
_entity.pdbx_description
1 polymer ?
#
loop_
_entity_poly.entity_id
_entity_poly.type
_entity_poly.pdbx_seq_one_letter_code
_entity_poly.pdbx_strand_id
1 'polypeptide(L)'
;GALLSELAGKSSYAKAVAAEAETHGPALQQLAKDVVAFKAQEMKEVVEFKERVEKALGVLTDENAVCKNFFSKECQNKVDAIRETTSHWQQLQEAKELALQWKVGEAPCSVECARIGDAFKNQLKAKVEKLERTMDKDSVR
;
A
#
# COMPACT_ATOMS: atom_id res chain seq x y z
N GLY A 1 -15.82 -28.94 -9.69
CA GLY A 1 -16.20 -30.10 -8.87
C GLY A 1 -17.10 -29.62 -7.75
N ALA A 2 -18.34 -30.13 -7.66
CA ALA A 2 -19.36 -29.66 -6.71
C ALA A 2 -18.92 -29.72 -5.24
N LEU A 3 -18.02 -30.66 -4.89
CA LEU A 3 -17.46 -30.82 -3.54
C LEU A 3 -16.66 -29.61 -3.03
N LEU A 4 -15.95 -28.88 -3.90
CA LEU A 4 -15.19 -27.67 -3.49
C LEU A 4 -16.13 -26.48 -3.25
N SER A 5 -17.22 -26.37 -4.02
CA SER A 5 -18.26 -25.36 -3.81
C SER A 5 -19.05 -25.61 -2.52
N GLU A 6 -19.33 -26.87 -2.17
CA GLU A 6 -20.05 -27.20 -0.93
C GLU A 6 -19.18 -27.04 0.33
N LEU A 7 -17.87 -27.28 0.24
CA LEU A 7 -16.94 -27.07 1.35
C LEU A 7 -16.67 -25.57 1.58
N ALA A 8 -16.62 -24.78 0.50
CA ALA A 8 -16.49 -23.32 0.56
C ALA A 8 -17.71 -22.65 1.21
N GLY A 9 -18.92 -23.16 0.98
CA GLY A 9 -20.16 -22.63 1.58
C GLY A 9 -20.37 -22.95 3.06
N LYS A 10 -19.53 -23.79 3.69
CA LYS A 10 -19.68 -24.24 5.09
C LYS A 10 -18.55 -23.82 6.02
N SER A 11 -17.45 -23.29 5.50
CA SER A 11 -16.37 -22.77 6.34
C SER A 11 -16.86 -21.59 7.18
N SER A 12 -16.50 -21.58 8.47
CA SER A 12 -16.78 -20.47 9.39
C SER A 12 -16.30 -19.13 8.82
N TYR A 13 -15.18 -19.14 8.09
CA TYR A 13 -14.63 -17.98 7.40
C TYR A 13 -15.59 -17.42 6.32
N ALA A 14 -16.12 -18.27 5.44
CA ALA A 14 -17.02 -17.83 4.38
C ALA A 14 -18.33 -17.25 4.94
N LYS A 15 -18.81 -17.80 6.06
CA LYS A 15 -19.97 -17.27 6.79
C LYS A 15 -19.67 -15.93 7.46
N ALA A 16 -18.48 -15.76 8.04
CA ALA A 16 -18.06 -14.50 8.63
C ALA A 16 -18.00 -13.38 7.57
N VAL A 17 -17.34 -13.65 6.43
CA VAL A 17 -17.26 -12.72 5.30
C VAL A 17 -18.66 -12.36 4.78
N ALA A 18 -19.56 -13.34 4.64
CA ALA A 18 -20.94 -13.09 4.20
C ALA A 18 -21.74 -12.25 5.21
N ALA A 19 -21.61 -12.53 6.51
CA ALA A 19 -22.28 -11.78 7.57
C ALA A 19 -21.76 -10.34 7.68
N GLU A 20 -20.45 -10.13 7.53
CA GLU A 20 -19.84 -8.80 7.49
C GLU A 20 -20.28 -8.04 6.23
N ALA A 21 -20.37 -8.71 5.08
CA ALA A 21 -20.89 -8.11 3.86
C ALA A 21 -22.36 -7.68 4.01
N GLU A 22 -23.19 -8.45 4.72
CA GLU A 22 -24.57 -8.07 5.01
C GLU A 22 -24.65 -6.90 6.01
N THR A 23 -23.87 -6.96 7.09
CA THR A 23 -23.87 -5.96 8.17
C THR A 23 -23.31 -4.61 7.71
N HIS A 24 -22.20 -4.63 6.97
CA HIS A 24 -21.49 -3.42 6.52
C HIS A 24 -21.83 -3.03 5.08
N GLY A 25 -22.63 -3.82 4.37
CA GLY A 25 -22.93 -3.62 2.95
C GLY A 25 -23.37 -2.20 2.58
N PRO A 26 -24.35 -1.59 3.26
CA PRO A 26 -24.76 -0.21 2.97
C PRO A 26 -23.62 0.81 3.14
N ALA A 27 -22.81 0.66 4.19
CA ALA A 27 -21.66 1.53 4.43
C ALA A 27 -20.56 1.33 3.38
N LEU A 28 -20.29 0.10 2.97
CA LEU A 28 -19.31 -0.23 1.94
C LEU A 28 -19.74 0.22 0.53
N GLN A 29 -21.03 0.13 0.21
CA GLN A 29 -21.56 0.68 -1.03
C GLN A 29 -21.43 2.20 -1.08
N GLN A 30 -21.69 2.88 0.03
CA GLN A 30 -21.51 4.32 0.10
C GLN A 30 -20.03 4.69 0.00
N LEU A 31 -19.16 3.99 0.72
CA LEU A 31 -17.71 4.17 0.65
C LEU A 31 -17.18 3.97 -0.79
N ALA A 32 -17.66 2.96 -1.51
CA ALA A 32 -17.27 2.74 -2.89
C ALA A 32 -17.64 3.91 -3.81
N LYS A 33 -18.83 4.50 -3.63
CA LYS A 33 -19.25 5.71 -4.36
C LYS A 33 -18.36 6.90 -4.00
N ASP A 34 -18.08 7.08 -2.71
CA ASP A 34 -17.25 8.18 -2.22
C ASP A 34 -15.82 8.06 -2.78
N VAL A 35 -15.24 6.85 -2.80
CA VAL A 35 -13.92 6.59 -3.40
C VAL A 35 -13.92 6.95 -4.88
N VAL A 36 -14.88 6.45 -5.67
CA VAL A 36 -14.94 6.74 -7.12
C VAL A 36 -15.13 8.24 -7.38
N ALA A 37 -15.96 8.92 -6.59
CA ALA A 37 -16.20 10.35 -6.72
C ALA A 37 -15.07 11.24 -6.17
N PHE A 38 -14.20 10.71 -5.31
CA PHE A 38 -13.18 11.47 -4.61
C PHE A 38 -12.25 12.22 -5.57
N LYS A 39 -12.10 13.52 -5.32
CA LYS A 39 -11.11 14.39 -5.96
C LYS A 39 -10.52 15.27 -4.87
N ALA A 40 -9.22 15.50 -4.94
CA ALA A 40 -8.49 16.33 -3.99
C ALA A 40 -7.70 17.39 -4.77
N GLN A 41 -7.53 18.57 -4.19
CA GLN A 41 -6.62 19.59 -4.70
C GLN A 41 -5.29 19.58 -3.94
N GLU A 42 -5.33 19.20 -2.66
CA GLU A 42 -4.16 19.12 -1.80
C GLU A 42 -3.92 17.71 -1.27
N MET A 43 -2.64 17.38 -1.04
CA MET A 43 -2.25 16.08 -0.48
C MET A 43 -2.81 15.84 0.92
N LYS A 44 -3.07 16.90 1.68
CA LYS A 44 -3.69 16.79 3.01
C LYS A 44 -5.08 16.14 2.91
N GLU A 45 -5.88 16.53 1.92
CA GLU A 45 -7.20 15.94 1.68
C GLU A 45 -7.10 14.45 1.33
N VAL A 46 -6.07 14.06 0.55
CA VAL A 46 -5.80 12.66 0.20
C VAL A 46 -5.47 11.84 1.45
N VAL A 47 -4.63 12.37 2.35
CA VAL A 47 -4.26 11.71 3.62
C VAL A 47 -5.48 11.56 4.53
N GLU A 48 -6.26 12.62 4.72
CA GLU A 48 -7.47 12.58 5.53
C GLU A 48 -8.52 11.61 4.96
N PHE A 49 -8.65 11.55 3.63
CA PHE A 49 -9.54 10.59 2.99
C PHE A 49 -9.05 9.15 3.14
N LYS A 50 -7.74 8.92 2.98
CA LYS A 50 -7.10 7.62 3.23
C LYS A 50 -7.42 7.13 4.64
N GLU A 51 -7.29 7.97 5.66
CA GLU A 51 -7.64 7.61 7.04
C GLU A 51 -9.11 7.20 7.21
N ARG A 52 -10.04 7.90 6.55
CA ARG A 52 -11.47 7.51 6.57
C ARG A 52 -11.69 6.16 5.92
N VAL A 53 -11.04 5.90 4.78
CA VAL A 53 -11.11 4.60 4.08
C VAL A 53 -10.55 3.50 4.98
N GLU A 54 -9.34 3.66 5.53
CA GLU A 54 -8.73 2.64 6.40
C GLU A 54 -9.57 2.39 7.66
N LYS A 55 -10.18 3.42 8.25
CA LYS A 55 -11.06 3.23 9.42
C LYS A 55 -12.31 2.43 9.06
N ALA A 56 -12.89 2.66 7.88
CA ALA A 56 -14.07 1.95 7.43
C ALA A 56 -13.76 0.50 7.00
N LEU A 57 -12.58 0.24 6.44
CA LEU A 57 -12.15 -1.09 6.01
C LEU A 57 -11.52 -1.92 7.13
N GLY A 58 -10.88 -1.28 8.11
CA GLY A 58 -10.16 -1.95 9.21
C GLY A 58 -11.05 -2.68 10.22
N VAL A 59 -12.38 -2.55 10.11
CA VAL A 59 -13.33 -3.34 10.91
C VAL A 59 -13.64 -4.71 10.30
N LEU A 60 -13.23 -4.95 9.05
CA LEU A 60 -13.52 -6.17 8.30
C LEU A 60 -12.48 -7.25 8.61
N THR A 61 -12.92 -8.48 8.78
CA THR A 61 -12.01 -9.63 9.02
C THR A 61 -11.09 -9.89 7.82
N ASP A 62 -11.62 -9.73 6.61
CA ASP A 62 -10.84 -9.82 5.36
C ASP A 62 -11.35 -8.76 4.37
N GLU A 63 -10.64 -7.63 4.31
CA GLU A 63 -10.97 -6.51 3.43
C GLU A 63 -11.14 -6.97 1.97
N ASN A 64 -10.22 -7.79 1.47
CA ASN A 64 -10.23 -8.22 0.06
C ASN A 64 -11.43 -9.12 -0.25
N ALA A 65 -11.80 -10.01 0.67
CA ALA A 65 -12.93 -10.91 0.47
C ALA A 65 -14.26 -10.16 0.53
N VAL A 66 -14.42 -9.25 1.49
CA VAL A 66 -15.67 -8.49 1.67
C VAL A 66 -15.83 -7.43 0.57
N CYS A 67 -14.77 -6.67 0.26
CA CYS A 67 -14.85 -5.57 -0.72
C CYS A 67 -15.11 -6.07 -2.15
N LYS A 68 -14.77 -7.32 -2.51
CA LYS A 68 -15.10 -7.91 -3.82
C LYS A 68 -16.59 -7.85 -4.18
N ASN A 69 -17.47 -7.79 -3.18
CA ASN A 69 -18.92 -7.73 -3.39
C ASN A 69 -19.43 -6.31 -3.72
N PHE A 70 -18.66 -5.27 -3.39
CA PHE A 70 -19.12 -3.88 -3.45
C PHE A 70 -18.22 -2.98 -4.30
N PHE A 71 -16.92 -3.27 -4.36
CA PHE A 71 -15.93 -2.42 -5.00
C PHE A 71 -15.70 -2.90 -6.42
N SER A 72 -15.95 -2.00 -7.38
CA SER A 72 -15.51 -2.23 -8.77
C SER A 72 -13.99 -2.28 -8.84
N LYS A 73 -13.45 -2.84 -9.94
CA LYS A 73 -12.00 -2.84 -10.20
C LYS A 73 -11.42 -1.42 -10.19
N GLU A 74 -12.15 -0.45 -10.74
CA GLU A 74 -11.77 0.96 -10.70
C GLU A 74 -11.68 1.48 -9.26
N CYS A 75 -12.67 1.18 -8.42
CA CYS A 75 -12.69 1.56 -7.02
C CYS A 75 -11.49 0.97 -6.27
N GLN A 76 -11.18 -0.31 -6.46
CA GLN A 76 -10.03 -0.98 -5.85
C GLN A 76 -8.71 -0.31 -6.26
N ASN A 77 -8.49 -0.13 -7.56
CA ASN A 77 -7.31 0.55 -8.08
C ASN A 77 -7.16 1.97 -7.51
N LYS A 78 -8.28 2.66 -7.28
CA LYS A 78 -8.25 4.02 -6.72
C LYS A 78 -7.91 4.03 -5.23
N VAL A 79 -8.38 3.05 -4.45
CA VAL A 79 -7.93 2.86 -3.06
C VAL A 79 -6.44 2.57 -3.01
N ASP A 80 -5.94 1.68 -3.86
CA ASP A 80 -4.51 1.36 -3.93
C ASP A 80 -3.68 2.59 -4.31
N ALA A 81 -4.13 3.36 -5.31
CA ALA A 81 -3.48 4.60 -5.69
C ALA A 81 -3.47 5.63 -4.55
N ILE A 82 -4.55 5.76 -3.77
CA ILE A 82 -4.60 6.64 -2.59
C ILE A 82 -3.60 6.18 -1.52
N ARG A 83 -3.52 4.87 -1.25
CA ARG A 83 -2.58 4.28 -0.30
C ARG A 83 -1.13 4.53 -0.72
N GLU A 84 -0.80 4.22 -1.97
CA GLU A 84 0.54 4.44 -2.53
C GLU A 84 0.90 5.93 -2.52
N THR A 85 0.02 6.80 -2.98
CA THR A 85 0.27 8.25 -3.04
C THR A 85 0.51 8.83 -1.65
N THR A 86 -0.25 8.38 -0.64
CA THR A 86 -0.06 8.80 0.76
C THR A 86 1.30 8.31 1.30
N SER A 87 1.69 7.07 1.02
CA SER A 87 2.99 6.52 1.41
C SER A 87 4.16 7.30 0.80
N HIS A 88 4.11 7.58 -0.51
CA HIS A 88 5.14 8.38 -1.17
C HIS A 88 5.21 9.81 -0.62
N TRP A 89 4.06 10.42 -0.33
CA TRP A 89 4.03 11.76 0.26
C TRP A 89 4.66 11.78 1.66
N GLN A 90 4.41 10.77 2.49
CA GLN A 90 5.06 10.65 3.80
C GLN A 90 6.58 10.53 3.66
N GLN A 91 7.08 9.68 2.76
CA GLN A 91 8.52 9.57 2.49
C GLN A 91 9.13 10.91 2.04
N LEU A 92 8.40 11.70 1.25
CA LEU A 92 8.84 13.03 0.84
C LEU A 92 8.86 14.04 2.00
N GLN A 93 7.88 13.98 2.92
CA GLN A 93 7.91 14.83 4.12
C GLN A 93 9.07 14.46 5.03
N GLU A 94 9.33 13.17 5.27
CA GLU A 94 10.47 12.71 6.04
C GLU A 94 11.80 13.16 5.41
N ALA A 95 11.95 13.01 4.10
CA ALA A 95 13.14 13.48 3.38
C ALA A 95 13.31 15.01 3.47
N LYS A 96 12.21 15.75 3.37
CA LYS A 96 12.22 17.22 3.56
C LYS A 96 12.65 17.59 4.97
N GLU A 97 12.11 16.94 5.99
CA GLU A 97 12.48 17.18 7.39
C GLU A 97 13.96 16.87 7.64
N LEU A 98 14.46 15.73 7.15
CA LEU A 98 15.87 15.37 7.22
C LEU A 98 16.77 16.41 6.54
N ALA A 99 16.37 16.92 5.38
CA ALA A 99 17.11 17.95 4.67
C ALA A 99 17.12 19.29 5.44
N LEU A 100 15.99 19.68 6.05
CA LEU A 100 15.89 20.91 6.85
C LEU A 100 16.66 20.82 8.17
N GLN A 101 16.71 19.62 8.76
CA GLN A 101 17.47 19.34 9.98
C GLN A 101 18.96 19.09 9.71
N TRP A 102 19.36 18.99 8.44
CA TRP A 102 20.73 18.71 8.07
C TRP A 102 21.64 19.87 8.48
N LYS A 103 22.63 19.55 9.30
CA LYS A 103 23.70 20.47 9.69
C LYS A 103 24.95 20.11 8.93
N VAL A 104 25.66 21.12 8.45
CA VAL A 104 27.00 20.94 7.89
C VAL A 104 27.88 20.35 8.98
N GLY A 105 28.34 19.12 8.77
CA GLY A 105 29.25 18.44 9.70
C GLY A 105 30.62 19.10 9.74
N GLU A 106 31.39 18.81 10.79
CA GLU A 106 32.76 19.32 10.95
C GLU A 106 33.74 18.71 9.92
N ALA A 107 33.36 17.59 9.29
CA ALA A 107 34.16 16.93 8.28
C ALA A 107 34.23 17.76 6.98
N PRO A 108 35.38 17.76 6.28
CA PRO A 108 35.46 18.35 4.95
C PRO A 108 34.42 17.73 4.01
N CYS A 109 33.81 18.56 3.16
CA CYS A 109 32.81 18.14 2.17
C CYS A 109 33.29 16.94 1.33
N SER A 110 34.59 16.87 1.00
CA SER A 110 35.17 15.75 0.26
C SER A 110 35.02 14.39 0.95
N VAL A 111 35.10 14.35 2.29
CA VAL A 111 34.94 13.12 3.08
C VAL A 111 33.48 12.68 3.10
N GLU A 112 32.54 13.61 3.29
CA GLU A 112 31.11 13.28 3.24
C GLU A 112 30.65 12.88 1.84
N CYS A 113 31.13 13.55 0.80
CA CYS A 113 30.86 13.17 -0.59
C CYS A 113 31.40 11.77 -0.92
N ALA A 114 32.62 11.44 -0.46
CA ALA A 114 33.17 10.10 -0.63
C ALA A 114 32.31 9.05 0.10
N ARG A 115 31.90 9.32 1.34
CA ARG A 115 31.03 8.43 2.13
C ARG A 115 29.68 8.20 1.46
N ILE A 116 29.04 9.25 0.94
CA ILE A 116 27.76 9.15 0.21
C ILE A 116 27.97 8.34 -1.08
N GLY A 117 29.05 8.62 -1.82
CA GLY A 117 29.42 7.89 -3.03
C GLY A 117 29.61 6.39 -2.78
N ASP A 118 30.35 6.03 -1.74
CA ASP A 118 30.58 4.62 -1.36
C ASP A 118 29.28 3.94 -0.92
N ALA A 119 28.44 4.62 -0.14
CA ALA A 119 27.13 4.09 0.26
C ALA A 119 26.23 3.81 -0.96
N PHE A 120 26.16 4.73 -1.91
CA PHE A 120 25.39 4.56 -3.13
C PHE A 120 25.93 3.41 -4.00
N LYS A 121 27.26 3.33 -4.16
CA LYS A 121 27.93 2.24 -4.87
C LYS A 121 27.62 0.88 -4.24
N ASN A 122 27.66 0.80 -2.91
CA ASN A 122 27.35 -0.43 -2.18
C ASN A 122 25.86 -0.82 -2.33
N GLN A 123 24.94 0.15 -2.31
CA GLN A 123 23.53 -0.11 -2.58
C GLN A 123 23.29 -0.62 -4.00
N LEU A 124 23.93 -0.01 -5.01
CA LEU A 124 23.85 -0.48 -6.39
C LEU A 124 24.38 -1.90 -6.53
N LYS A 125 25.56 -2.19 -5.94
CA LYS A 125 26.14 -3.53 -5.93
C LYS A 125 25.18 -4.56 -5.32
N ALA A 126 24.57 -4.26 -4.18
CA ALA A 126 23.60 -5.14 -3.54
C ALA A 126 22.34 -5.37 -4.40
N LYS A 127 21.85 -4.35 -5.10
CA LYS A 127 20.72 -4.48 -6.04
C LYS A 127 21.09 -5.36 -7.24
N VAL A 128 22.29 -5.20 -7.79
CA VAL A 128 22.80 -6.03 -8.90
C VAL A 128 22.93 -7.49 -8.47
N GLU A 129 23.60 -7.77 -7.33
CA GLU A 129 23.73 -9.14 -6.81
C GLU A 129 22.37 -9.79 -6.53
N LYS A 130 21.38 -9.02 -6.07
CA LYS A 130 20.02 -9.51 -5.89
C LYS A 130 19.38 -9.88 -7.23
N LEU A 131 19.53 -9.05 -8.26
CA LEU A 131 19.00 -9.32 -9.60
C LEU A 131 19.63 -10.57 -10.21
N GLU A 132 20.96 -10.70 -10.14
CA GLU A 132 21.70 -11.88 -10.62
C GLU A 132 21.18 -13.17 -9.96
N ARG A 133 21.05 -13.19 -8.63
CA ARG A 133 20.48 -14.34 -7.90
C ARG A 133 19.04 -14.68 -8.28
N THR A 134 18.27 -13.69 -8.73
CA THR A 134 16.86 -13.90 -9.11
C THR A 134 16.80 -14.43 -10.54
N MET A 135 17.63 -13.91 -11.45
CA MET A 135 17.80 -14.43 -12.80
C MET A 135 18.30 -15.88 -12.82
N ASP A 136 19.28 -16.22 -11.98
CA ASP A 136 19.80 -17.60 -11.89
C ASP A 136 18.71 -18.58 -11.41
N LYS A 137 17.81 -18.13 -10.52
CA LYS A 137 16.68 -18.95 -10.05
C LYS A 137 15.61 -19.14 -11.13
N ASP A 138 15.35 -18.10 -11.93
CA ASP A 138 14.39 -18.17 -13.04
C ASP A 138 14.95 -18.98 -14.22
N SER A 139 16.27 -19.05 -14.39
CA SER A 139 16.94 -19.84 -15.44
C SER A 139 17.05 -21.34 -15.12
N VAL A 140 16.78 -21.74 -13.87
CA VAL A 140 16.82 -23.14 -13.39
C VAL A 140 15.40 -23.74 -13.26
N ARG A 141 14.36 -22.99 -13.64
CA ARG A 141 12.95 -23.40 -13.56
C ARG A 141 12.37 -23.67 -14.95
#